data_AF-S8FLP7-F1
#
_entry.id   AF-S8FLP7-F1
#
_cell.length_a   1.000
_cell.length_b   1.000
_cell.length_c   1.000
_cell.angle_alpha   90.00
_cell.angle_beta   90.00
_cell.angle_gamma   90.00
#
_symmetry.space_group_name_H-M   'P 1'
#
loop_
_entity.id
_entity.type
_entity.pdbx_description
1 polymer ?
#
loop_
_entity_poly.entity_id
_entity_poly.type
_entity_poly.pdbx_seq_one_letter_code
_entity_poly.pdbx_strand_id
1 'polypeptide(L)' 'FLPTHPQYETHVAFMQPEHAAYVPNFVGGTLPRRDKGNREEYCLIMLMLFKPWRSGADLKSVDETWDN' A
#
# COMPACT_ATOMS: atom_id res chain seq x y z
N PHE A 1 10.09 14.02 12.83
CA PHE A 1 9.24 14.94 13.64
C PHE A 1 10.12 15.87 14.50
N LEU A 2 9.57 16.76 15.33
CA LEU A 2 10.34 17.49 16.35
C LEU A 2 10.68 16.56 17.53
N PRO A 3 11.76 16.82 18.30
CA PRO A 3 12.21 15.96 19.41
C PRO A 3 11.15 15.66 20.47
N THR A 4 10.16 16.54 20.64
CA THR A 4 9.06 16.39 21.61
C THR A 4 7.94 15.47 21.14
N HIS A 5 7.96 15.04 19.88
CA HIS A 5 6.89 14.24 19.30
C HIS A 5 7.11 12.74 19.59
N PRO A 6 6.09 11.97 20.00
CA PRO A 6 6.21 10.53 20.29
C PRO A 6 6.79 9.68 19.14
N GLN A 7 6.68 10.16 17.90
CA GLN A 7 7.19 9.47 16.71
C GLN A 7 8.55 10.01 16.24
N TYR A 8 9.22 10.86 17.04
CA TYR A 8 10.51 11.47 16.67
C TYR A 8 11.56 10.42 16.26
N GLU A 9 11.68 9.35 17.03
CA GLU A 9 12.68 8.30 16.81
C GLU A 9 12.26 7.26 15.77
N THR A 10 10.95 7.12 15.50
CA THR A 10 10.42 6.04 14.66
C THR A 10 10.08 6.47 13.24
N HIS A 11 9.86 7.76 13.00
CA HIS A 11 9.40 8.27 11.72
C HIS A 11 10.27 9.43 11.24
N VAL A 12 11.02 9.15 10.16
CA VAL A 12 11.87 10.13 9.47
C VAL A 12 11.37 10.31 8.03
N ALA A 13 11.40 11.55 7.54
CA ALA A 13 11.26 11.81 6.12
C ALA A 13 12.63 11.62 5.49
N PHE A 14 12.72 10.71 4.50
CA PHE A 14 13.95 10.47 3.76
C PHE A 14 13.75 10.92 2.31
N MET A 15 14.69 11.72 1.79
CA MET A 15 14.71 12.09 0.38
C MET A 15 15.42 11.00 -0.41
N GLN A 16 14.67 10.32 -1.28
CA GLN A 16 15.22 9.25 -2.11
C GLN A 16 16.11 9.85 -3.20
N PRO A 17 17.31 9.30 -3.44
CA PRO A 17 18.17 9.72 -4.55
C PRO A 17 17.43 9.62 -5.88
N GLU A 18 17.65 10.57 -6.79
CA GLU A 18 16.94 10.64 -8.07
C GLU A 18 17.04 9.34 -8.88
N HIS A 19 18.22 8.72 -8.94
CA HIS A 19 18.44 7.46 -9.66
C HIS A 19 17.66 6.26 -9.07
N ALA A 20 17.20 6.37 -7.83
CA ALA A 20 16.40 5.37 -7.16
C ALA A 20 14.91 5.74 -7.11
N ALA A 21 14.53 6.98 -7.47
CA ALA A 21 13.18 7.51 -7.32
C ALA A 21 12.23 6.99 -8.43
N TYR A 22 11.87 5.72 -8.35
CA TYR A 22 10.86 5.12 -9.24
C TYR A 22 9.46 5.35 -8.68
N VAL A 23 8.61 6.00 -9.46
CA VAL A 23 7.17 6.12 -9.16
C VAL A 23 6.43 5.13 -10.06
N PRO A 24 5.68 4.16 -9.49
CA PRO A 24 4.84 3.27 -10.28
C PRO A 24 3.84 4.08 -11.11
N ASN A 25 3.88 3.89 -12.44
CA ASN A 25 2.88 4.44 -13.35
C ASN A 25 1.87 3.33 -13.69
N PHE A 26 0.64 3.46 -13.22
CA PHE A 26 -0.41 2.49 -13.50
C PHE A 26 -0.96 2.71 -14.91
N VAL A 27 -0.63 1.79 -15.81
CA VAL A 27 -1.16 1.79 -17.18
C VAL A 27 -2.42 0.94 -17.20
N GLY A 28 -3.59 1.57 -17.37
CA GLY A 28 -4.89 0.88 -17.37
C GLY A 28 -6.05 1.80 -16.96
N GLY A 29 -7.20 1.18 -16.65
CA GLY A 29 -8.36 1.88 -16.10
C GLY A 29 -8.10 2.48 -14.72
N THR A 30 -9.13 3.10 -14.13
CA THR A 30 -9.00 3.75 -12.82
C THR A 30 -8.77 2.73 -11.71
N LEU A 31 -7.91 3.07 -10.73
CA LEU A 31 -7.82 2.30 -9.48
C LEU A 31 -9.21 2.19 -8.83
N PRO A 32 -9.55 1.02 -8.24
CA PRO A 32 -10.82 0.84 -7.55
C PRO A 32 -10.95 1.88 -6.42
N ARG A 33 -12.17 2.33 -6.18
CA ARG A 33 -12.46 3.28 -5.12
C ARG A 33 -13.04 2.56 -3.91
N ARG A 34 -12.68 3.01 -2.72
CA ARG A 34 -13.19 2.44 -1.46
C ARG A 34 -14.72 2.47 -1.38
N ASP A 35 -15.34 3.51 -1.93
CA ASP A 35 -16.76 3.80 -1.83
C ASP A 35 -17.60 3.26 -3.00
N LYS A 36 -16.99 2.60 -3.98
CA LYS A 36 -17.68 2.10 -5.18
C LYS A 36 -17.12 0.78 -5.68
N GLY A 37 -18.01 -0.08 -6.16
CA GLY A 37 -17.62 -1.35 -6.79
C GLY A 37 -17.33 -2.43 -5.75
N ASN A 38 -16.40 -3.33 -6.07
CA ASN A 38 -16.08 -4.49 -5.25
C ASN A 38 -15.07 -4.12 -4.14
N ARG A 39 -15.47 -4.30 -2.88
CA ARG A 39 -14.62 -4.00 -1.72
C ARG A 39 -13.43 -4.94 -1.60
N GLU A 40 -13.59 -6.21 -1.93
CA GLU A 40 -12.49 -7.20 -1.96
C GLU A 40 -11.40 -6.77 -2.95
N GLU A 41 -11.80 -6.36 -4.16
CA GLU A 41 -10.88 -5.89 -5.20
C GLU A 41 -10.14 -4.63 -4.75
N TYR A 42 -10.85 -3.68 -4.13
CA TYR A 42 -10.24 -2.50 -3.52
C TYR A 42 -9.18 -2.90 -2.47
N CYS A 43 -9.53 -3.74 -1.51
CA CYS A 43 -8.61 -4.18 -0.45
C CYS A 43 -7.38 -4.88 -1.03
N LEU A 44 -7.56 -5.80 -1.99
CA LEU A 44 -6.46 -6.51 -2.64
C LEU A 44 -5.53 -5.56 -3.38
N ILE A 45 -6.06 -4.61 -4.14
CA ILE A 45 -5.23 -3.63 -4.86
C ILE A 45 -4.45 -2.77 -3.86
N MET A 46 -5.06 -2.30 -2.78
CA MET A 46 -4.33 -1.54 -1.76
C MET A 46 -3.19 -2.35 -1.13
N LEU A 47 -3.38 -3.65 -0.88
CA LEU A 47 -2.31 -4.50 -0.36
C LEU A 47 -1.19 -4.70 -1.39
N MET A 48 -1.52 -4.91 -2.67
CA MET A 48 -0.51 -5.04 -3.73
C MET A 48 0.37 -3.79 -3.86
N LEU A 49 -0.18 -2.61 -3.57
CA LEU A 49 0.54 -1.34 -3.68
C LEU A 49 1.38 -1.00 -2.45
N PHE A 50 0.88 -1.30 -1.25
CA PHE A 50 1.44 -0.77 0.00
C PHE A 50 2.05 -1.80 0.93
N LYS A 51 1.78 -3.10 0.71
CA LYS A 51 2.44 -4.18 1.44
C LYS A 51 3.64 -4.67 0.63
N PRO A 52 4.80 -4.93 1.21
CA PRO A 52 5.83 -5.71 0.54
C PRO A 52 5.38 -7.18 0.37
N TRP A 53 5.47 -7.74 -0.83
CA TRP A 53 5.09 -9.13 -1.12
C TRP A 53 5.98 -9.75 -2.20
N ARG A 54 6.10 -11.08 -2.17
CA ARG A 54 6.76 -11.89 -3.21
C ARG A 54 5.79 -12.87 -3.86
N SER A 55 4.71 -13.23 -3.16
CA SER A 55 3.65 -14.12 -3.61
C SER A 55 2.28 -13.63 -3.11
N GLY A 56 1.19 -14.13 -3.72
CA GLY A 56 -0.17 -13.80 -3.28
C GLY A 56 -0.45 -14.19 -1.81
N ALA A 57 0.21 -15.23 -1.31
CA ALA A 57 0.08 -15.67 0.08
C ALA A 57 0.66 -14.65 1.09
N ASP A 58 1.57 -13.77 0.67
CA ASP A 58 2.05 -12.68 1.52
C ASP A 58 0.98 -11.59 1.69
N LEU A 59 0.00 -11.52 0.78
CA LEU A 59 -1.06 -10.51 0.80
C LEU A 59 -2.23 -10.97 1.65
N LYS A 60 -2.71 -12.19 1.43
CA LYS A 60 -3.92 -12.74 2.03
C LYS A 60 -3.96 -14.27 1.98
N SER A 61 -4.61 -14.87 2.97
CA SER A 61 -4.90 -16.31 3.02
C SER A 61 -5.95 -16.71 1.98
N VAL A 62 -5.91 -17.94 1.49
CA VAL A 62 -6.83 -18.41 0.44
C VAL A 62 -8.31 -18.26 0.84
N ASP A 63 -8.63 -18.53 2.10
CA ASP A 63 -10.00 -18.54 2.62
C ASP A 63 -10.40 -17.27 3.38
N GLU A 64 -9.53 -16.27 3.40
CA GLU A 64 -9.80 -15.00 4.09
C GLU A 64 -10.75 -14.15 3.25
N THR A 65 -11.60 -13.33 3.86
CA THR A 65 -12.41 -12.29 3.20
C THR A 65 -12.43 -11.06 4.10
N TRP A 66 -12.46 -9.88 3.50
CA TRP A 66 -12.66 -8.62 4.21
C TRP A 66 -14.14 -8.29 4.39
N ASP A 67 -14.99 -8.88 3.57
CA ASP A 67 -16.44 -8.91 3.79
C ASP A 67 -16.76 -10.08 4.74
N ASN A 68 -17.25 -9.71 5.94
CA ASN A 68 -17.80 -10.61 6.96
C ASN A 68 -19.31 -10.37 7.05
#